data_AF-A0A0Q7AFZ3-F1
#
_entry.id   AF-A0A0Q7AFZ3-F1
#
_cell.length_a   1.000
_cell.length_b   1.000
_cell.length_c   1.000
_cell.angle_alpha   90.00
_cell.angle_beta   90.00
_cell.angle_gamma   90.00
#
_symmetry.space_group_name_H-M   'P 1'
#
loop_
_entity.id
_entity.type
_entity.pdbx_description
1 polymer ?
#
loop_
_entity_poly.entity_id
_entity_poly.type
_entity_poly.pdbx_seq_one_letter_code
_entity_poly.pdbx_strand_id
1 'polypeptide(L)'
;MIKTHCAIWVVCLLTSLTACAQQQSPSTTAPVAVEQVVSMGGQTLRLENDQARCALRKPDQTLMPLDLAWPCQFTVDRQGKPHVETFGKVPIVIVVHVSAGPHNNQECRSEYRAVRQINGQLEPSVIARNASCMRGTGDQKNYTGLFTW
;
A
#
# COMPACT_ATOMS: atom_id res chain seq x y z
N MET A 1 -47.41 -60.14 -52.00
CA MET A 1 -47.11 -60.53 -50.60
C MET A 1 -45.72 -60.04 -50.25
N ILE A 2 -45.54 -59.51 -49.03
CA ILE A 2 -44.27 -59.16 -48.36
C ILE A 2 -43.66 -57.82 -48.83
N LYS A 3 -43.21 -56.87 -47.99
CA LYS A 3 -43.43 -56.52 -46.58
C LYS A 3 -42.72 -55.16 -46.42
N THR A 4 -43.43 -54.12 -46.03
CA THR A 4 -42.88 -52.78 -45.78
C THR A 4 -41.99 -52.84 -44.54
N HIS A 5 -40.73 -52.44 -44.64
CA HIS A 5 -39.84 -52.30 -43.48
C HIS A 5 -39.42 -50.85 -43.30
N CYS A 6 -40.03 -50.28 -42.26
CA CYS A 6 -39.81 -48.97 -41.69
C CYS A 6 -38.37 -48.90 -41.14
N ALA A 7 -37.51 -48.09 -41.75
CA ALA A 7 -36.19 -47.81 -41.23
C ALA A 7 -36.30 -46.81 -40.07
N ILE A 8 -36.34 -47.34 -38.84
CA ILE A 8 -36.28 -46.54 -37.62
C ILE A 8 -34.83 -46.11 -37.42
N TRP A 9 -34.54 -44.84 -37.70
CA TRP A 9 -33.27 -44.20 -37.34
C TRP A 9 -33.27 -43.89 -35.85
N VAL A 10 -32.53 -44.67 -35.06
CA VAL A 10 -32.23 -44.36 -33.66
C VAL A 10 -31.13 -43.30 -33.65
N VAL A 11 -31.51 -42.06 -33.37
CA VAL A 11 -30.57 -40.96 -33.11
C VAL A 11 -30.07 -41.12 -31.67
N CYS A 12 -28.84 -41.60 -31.50
CA CYS A 12 -28.14 -41.52 -30.22
C CYS A 12 -27.80 -40.05 -29.94
N LEU A 13 -28.58 -39.41 -29.06
CA LEU A 13 -28.23 -38.14 -28.44
C LEU A 13 -27.05 -38.37 -27.48
N LEU A 14 -25.85 -38.05 -27.93
CA LEU A 14 -24.67 -37.93 -27.07
C LEU A 14 -24.85 -36.68 -26.21
N THR A 15 -25.37 -36.85 -24.99
CA THR A 15 -25.37 -35.81 -23.97
C THR A 15 -23.95 -35.65 -23.43
N SER A 16 -23.18 -34.76 -24.06
CA SER A 16 -21.91 -34.29 -23.50
C SER A 16 -22.20 -33.46 -22.25
N LEU A 17 -21.92 -34.03 -21.08
CA LEU A 17 -21.86 -33.30 -19.82
C LEU A 17 -20.69 -32.30 -19.90
N THR A 18 -20.98 -31.04 -20.20
CA THR A 18 -20.02 -29.96 -19.93
C THR A 18 -19.97 -29.78 -18.42
N ALA A 19 -19.06 -30.51 -17.77
CA ALA A 19 -18.65 -30.18 -16.42
C ALA A 19 -17.99 -28.80 -16.48
N CYS A 20 -18.72 -27.76 -16.11
CA CYS A 20 -18.13 -26.47 -15.79
C CYS A 20 -17.27 -26.66 -14.54
N ALA A 21 -16.02 -27.09 -14.74
CA ALA A 21 -14.99 -26.92 -13.73
C ALA A 21 -14.76 -25.41 -13.63
N GLN A 22 -15.49 -24.78 -12.70
CA GLN A 22 -15.21 -23.41 -12.29
C GLN A 22 -13.78 -23.41 -11.75
N GLN A 23 -12.81 -23.04 -12.59
CA GLN A 23 -11.46 -22.74 -12.15
C GLN A 23 -11.60 -21.61 -11.14
N GLN A 24 -11.45 -21.96 -9.88
CA GLN A 24 -11.32 -21.00 -8.81
C GLN A 24 -10.01 -20.27 -9.09
N SER A 25 -10.13 -19.12 -9.76
CA SER A 25 -9.02 -18.20 -9.93
C SER A 25 -8.36 -18.04 -8.57
N PRO A 26 -7.02 -18.15 -8.48
CA PRO A 26 -6.33 -17.85 -7.23
C PRO A 26 -6.87 -16.51 -6.74
N SER A 27 -7.37 -16.49 -5.51
CA SER A 27 -7.90 -15.28 -4.90
C SER A 27 -6.77 -14.26 -4.90
N THR A 28 -6.74 -13.41 -5.92
CA THR A 28 -5.88 -12.24 -5.96
C THR A 28 -6.37 -11.42 -4.78
N THR A 29 -5.65 -11.48 -3.66
CA THR A 29 -5.82 -10.54 -2.56
C THR A 29 -5.81 -9.17 -3.20
N ALA A 30 -6.96 -8.50 -3.22
CA ALA A 30 -7.03 -7.14 -3.74
C ALA A 30 -5.94 -6.34 -3.02
N PRO A 31 -5.10 -5.57 -3.73
CA PRO A 31 -4.12 -4.74 -3.07
C PRO A 31 -4.88 -3.88 -2.06
N VAL A 32 -4.58 -4.04 -0.77
CA VAL A 32 -5.15 -3.20 0.28
C VAL A 32 -4.85 -1.77 -0.14
N ALA A 33 -5.90 -0.98 -0.39
CA ALA A 33 -5.75 0.40 -0.81
C ALA A 33 -4.95 1.11 0.29
N VAL A 34 -3.71 1.49 -0.04
CA VAL A 34 -2.82 2.14 0.92
C VAL A 34 -3.37 3.54 1.16
N GLU A 35 -3.81 3.81 2.38
CA GLU A 35 -4.38 5.11 2.75
C GLU A 35 -3.31 6.21 2.61
N GLN A 36 -3.56 7.14 1.69
CA GLN A 36 -2.64 8.23 1.34
C GLN A 36 -2.91 9.51 2.15
N VAL A 37 -3.85 9.49 3.10
CA VAL A 37 -4.31 10.67 3.83
C VAL A 37 -4.12 10.45 5.32
N VAL A 38 -3.56 11.43 6.02
CA VAL A 38 -3.42 11.40 7.49
C VAL A 38 -3.90 12.70 8.11
N SER A 39 -4.53 12.61 9.26
CA SER A 39 -4.88 13.77 10.09
C SER A 39 -3.89 13.89 11.23
N MET A 40 -3.12 14.99 11.27
CA MET A 40 -2.09 15.24 12.27
C MET A 40 -2.13 16.71 12.70
N GLY A 41 -2.10 16.98 14.00
CA GLY A 41 -2.05 18.34 14.56
C GLY A 41 -3.10 19.32 14.00
N GLY A 42 -4.31 18.82 13.78
CA GLY A 42 -5.44 19.60 13.23
C GLY A 42 -5.40 19.84 11.73
N GLN A 43 -4.43 19.25 11.01
CA GLN A 43 -4.29 19.35 9.57
C GLN A 43 -4.50 17.98 8.91
N THR A 44 -5.17 17.97 7.76
CA THR A 44 -5.24 16.80 6.89
C THR A 44 -4.14 16.92 5.83
N LEU A 45 -3.27 15.93 5.77
CA LEU A 45 -2.16 15.85 4.82
C LEU A 45 -2.41 14.69 3.85
N ARG A 46 -2.02 14.86 2.58
CA ARG A 46 -2.12 13.81 1.56
C ARG A 46 -0.76 13.55 0.93
N LEU A 47 -0.38 12.29 0.83
CA LEU A 47 0.78 11.85 0.04
C LEU A 47 0.47 11.96 -1.44
N GLU A 48 1.40 12.54 -2.18
CA GLU A 48 1.29 12.74 -3.62
C GLU A 48 2.58 12.39 -4.33
N ASN A 49 2.43 11.98 -5.60
CA ASN A 49 3.51 11.86 -6.54
C ASN A 49 3.80 13.24 -7.14
N ASP A 50 4.94 13.82 -6.77
CA ASP A 50 5.48 15.02 -7.37
C ASP A 50 6.74 14.64 -8.16
N GLN A 51 6.62 14.52 -9.48
CA GLN A 51 7.74 14.19 -10.38
C GLN A 51 8.52 12.93 -9.96
N ALA A 52 7.82 11.83 -9.68
CA ALA A 52 8.37 10.55 -9.19
C ALA A 52 8.99 10.60 -7.79
N ARG A 53 8.70 11.66 -7.03
CA ARG A 53 9.12 11.84 -5.64
C ARG A 53 7.89 11.99 -4.76
N CYS A 54 8.06 11.64 -3.49
CA CYS A 54 7.02 11.81 -2.51
C CYS A 54 6.98 13.23 -1.99
N ALA A 55 5.77 13.79 -1.92
CA ALA A 55 5.49 15.05 -1.27
C ALA A 55 4.23 14.95 -0.40
N LEU A 56 4.16 15.79 0.63
CA LEU A 56 2.93 16.00 1.40
C LEU A 56 2.22 17.25 0.90
N ARG A 57 0.98 17.08 0.44
CA ARG A 57 0.04 18.17 0.19
C ARG A 57 -0.55 18.63 1.51
N LYS A 58 -0.35 19.91 1.81
CA LYS A 58 -0.97 20.60 2.95
C LYS A 58 -2.39 21.09 2.61
N PRO A 59 -3.21 21.48 3.61
CA PRO A 59 -4.55 22.04 3.37
C PRO A 59 -4.54 23.29 2.47
N ASP A 60 -3.49 24.12 2.58
CA ASP A 60 -3.26 25.32 1.77
C ASP A 60 -2.85 25.03 0.31
N GLN A 61 -2.90 23.76 -0.11
CA GLN A 61 -2.50 23.26 -1.42
C GLN A 61 -1.02 23.39 -1.75
N THR A 62 -0.14 23.80 -0.83
CA THR A 62 1.30 23.76 -1.09
C THR A 62 1.88 22.37 -0.83
N LEU A 63 2.98 22.04 -1.51
CA LEU A 63 3.71 20.78 -1.33
C LEU A 63 4.88 20.95 -0.37
N MET A 64 5.07 19.97 0.50
CA MET A 64 6.33 19.74 1.20
C MET A 64 7.02 18.51 0.59
N PRO A 65 8.14 18.67 -0.16
CA PRO A 65 8.88 17.54 -0.69
C PRO A 65 9.53 16.74 0.45
N LEU A 66 9.60 15.41 0.28
CA LEU A 66 10.15 14.50 1.29
C LEU A 66 11.46 13.84 0.88
N ASP A 67 11.94 14.06 -0.34
CA ASP A 67 13.13 13.43 -0.88
C ASP A 67 13.14 11.89 -0.81
N LEU A 68 11.95 11.28 -0.88
CA LEU A 68 11.76 9.83 -1.05
C LEU A 68 11.29 9.53 -2.47
N ALA A 69 11.67 8.38 -3.01
CA ALA A 69 11.13 7.92 -4.29
C ALA A 69 9.65 7.55 -4.15
N TRP A 70 8.87 7.82 -5.20
CA TRP A 70 7.52 7.30 -5.32
C TRP A 70 7.57 5.82 -5.77
N PRO A 71 6.66 4.93 -5.31
CA PRO A 71 5.57 5.16 -4.37
C PRO A 71 6.02 5.15 -2.91
N CYS A 72 5.36 5.94 -2.07
CA CYS A 72 5.51 5.87 -0.62
C CYS A 72 4.16 5.75 0.06
N GLN A 73 4.22 5.49 1.36
CA GLN A 73 3.05 5.34 2.21
C GLN A 73 3.35 5.84 3.61
N PHE A 74 2.31 6.11 4.39
CA PHE A 74 2.47 6.25 5.83
C PHE A 74 2.78 4.89 6.44
N THR A 75 3.55 4.87 7.54
CA THR A 75 3.50 3.73 8.47
C THR A 75 2.07 3.58 8.97
N VAL A 76 1.61 2.34 9.12
CA VAL A 76 0.22 2.05 9.48
C VAL A 76 0.11 1.33 10.82
N ASP A 77 -1.00 1.54 11.52
CA ASP A 77 -1.39 0.82 12.71
C ASP A 77 -1.83 -0.63 12.39
N ARG A 78 -2.31 -1.35 13.40
CA ARG A 78 -2.78 -2.74 13.24
C ARG A 78 -4.06 -2.85 12.41
N GLN A 79 -4.76 -1.74 12.22
CA GLN A 79 -5.98 -1.61 11.42
C GLN A 79 -5.67 -1.19 9.98
N GLY A 80 -4.39 -0.95 9.66
CA GLY A 80 -3.96 -0.49 8.34
C GLY A 80 -4.15 1.01 8.10
N LYS A 81 -4.46 1.79 9.14
CA LYS A 81 -4.62 3.25 9.05
C LYS A 81 -3.29 3.95 9.32
N PRO A 82 -3.03 5.13 8.75
CA PRO A 82 -1.82 5.90 9.03
C PRO A 82 -1.63 6.14 10.53
N HIS A 83 -0.47 5.73 11.05
CA HIS A 83 -0.12 5.90 12.45
C HIS A 83 0.47 7.29 12.70
N VAL A 84 -0.06 7.97 13.71
CA VAL A 84 0.47 9.22 14.25
C VAL A 84 1.02 8.93 15.64
N GLU A 85 2.34 8.99 15.78
CA GLU A 85 3.00 8.93 17.09
C GLU A 85 2.95 10.32 17.73
N THR A 86 2.75 10.41 19.04
CA THR A 86 2.86 11.70 19.76
C THR A 86 3.99 11.63 20.76
N PHE A 87 4.97 12.52 20.62
CA PHE A 87 6.06 12.67 21.58
C PHE A 87 5.90 14.00 22.32
N GLY A 88 5.59 13.93 23.62
CA GLY A 88 5.15 15.09 24.39
C GLY A 88 3.82 15.65 23.86
N LYS A 89 3.87 16.76 23.13
CA LYS A 89 2.71 17.38 22.44
C LYS A 89 2.91 17.49 20.92
N VAL A 90 4.00 16.94 20.41
CA VAL A 90 4.39 17.03 19.01
C VAL A 90 3.92 15.76 18.31
N PRO A 91 2.93 15.84 17.41
CA PRO A 91 2.53 14.69 16.62
C PRO A 91 3.51 14.46 15.47
N ILE A 92 3.76 13.19 15.14
CA ILE A 92 4.76 12.74 14.19
C ILE A 92 4.20 11.59 13.37
N VAL A 93 4.35 11.65 12.04
CA VAL A 93 4.09 10.53 11.13
C VAL A 93 5.40 10.05 10.52
N ILE A 94 5.45 8.81 10.05
CA ILE A 94 6.53 8.34 9.18
C ILE A 94 5.97 8.14 7.78
N VAL A 95 6.69 8.65 6.80
CA VAL A 95 6.50 8.34 5.38
C VAL A 95 7.64 7.44 4.93
N VAL A 96 7.32 6.33 4.28
CA VAL A 96 8.27 5.30 3.88
C VAL A 96 8.11 4.93 2.41
N HIS A 97 9.24 4.78 1.73
CA HIS A 97 9.37 4.10 0.45
C HIS A 97 10.02 2.73 0.69
N VAL A 98 9.46 1.67 0.12
CA VAL A 98 10.02 0.31 0.18
C VAL A 98 10.37 -0.12 -1.24
N SER A 99 11.62 -0.55 -1.43
CA SER A 99 12.11 -1.10 -2.68
C SER A 99 12.43 -2.59 -2.53
N ALA A 100 12.14 -3.37 -3.56
CA ALA A 100 12.59 -4.75 -3.66
C ALA A 100 14.11 -4.82 -3.79
N GLY A 101 14.73 -5.86 -3.25
CA GLY A 101 16.14 -6.13 -3.36
C GLY A 101 16.54 -6.53 -4.78
N PRO A 102 17.84 -6.45 -5.11
CA PRO A 102 18.33 -6.68 -6.48
C PRO A 102 18.19 -8.14 -6.96
N HIS A 103 18.03 -9.12 -6.05
CA HIS A 103 18.12 -10.54 -6.40
C HIS A 103 16.84 -11.35 -6.20
N ASN A 104 15.87 -10.90 -5.38
CA ASN A 104 14.53 -11.51 -5.27
C ASN A 104 13.55 -10.54 -4.57
N ASN A 105 12.24 -10.81 -4.69
CA ASN A 105 11.18 -10.02 -4.03
C ASN A 105 11.10 -10.25 -2.50
N GLN A 106 11.96 -11.10 -1.92
CA GLN A 106 11.97 -11.38 -0.48
C GLN A 106 12.92 -10.44 0.27
N GLU A 107 14.01 -10.02 -0.36
CA GLU A 107 14.85 -8.95 0.12
C GLU A 107 14.20 -7.61 -0.19
N CYS A 108 14.25 -6.67 0.76
CA CYS A 108 13.75 -5.33 0.57
C CYS A 108 14.52 -4.35 1.43
N ARG A 109 14.60 -3.12 0.96
CA ARG A 109 15.15 -1.98 1.69
C ARG A 109 14.05 -0.95 1.87
N SER A 110 14.17 -0.11 2.89
CA SER A 110 13.27 1.02 3.04
C SER A 110 14.02 2.30 3.33
N GLU A 111 13.60 3.38 2.70
CA GLU A 111 13.99 4.75 3.02
C GLU A 111 12.78 5.46 3.61
N TYR A 112 12.97 6.17 4.72
CA TYR A 112 11.85 6.82 5.40
C TYR A 112 12.25 8.16 6.00
N ARG A 113 11.24 8.99 6.24
CA ARG A 113 11.34 10.22 7.02
C ARG A 113 10.23 10.27 8.04
N ALA A 114 10.58 10.67 9.25
CA ALA A 114 9.59 11.19 10.19
C ALA A 114 9.24 12.63 9.80
N VAL A 115 7.99 13.02 9.98
CA VAL A 115 7.52 14.39 9.79
C VAL A 115 6.79 14.79 11.06
N ARG A 116 7.34 15.78 11.77
CA ARG A 116 6.72 16.32 12.98
C ARG A 116 5.94 17.59 12.67
N GLN A 117 4.91 17.88 13.45
CA GLN A 117 4.31 19.20 13.47
C GLN A 117 4.68 19.94 14.76
N ILE A 118 5.45 21.00 14.64
CA ILE A 118 5.90 21.81 15.78
C ILE A 118 5.71 23.29 15.43
N ASN A 119 5.20 24.07 16.39
CA ASN A 119 4.89 25.50 16.19
C ASN A 119 4.02 25.78 14.94
N GLY A 120 3.12 24.85 14.61
CA GLY A 120 2.24 24.95 13.43
C GLY A 120 2.92 24.66 12.09
N GLN A 121 4.19 24.29 12.07
CA GLN A 121 4.94 23.96 10.86
C GLN A 121 5.22 22.46 10.78
N LEU A 122 5.23 21.94 9.55
CA LEU A 122 5.71 20.59 9.28
C LEU A 122 7.23 20.64 9.11
N GLU A 123 7.91 19.75 9.83
CA GLU A 123 9.36 19.60 9.75
C GLU A 123 9.70 18.14 9.43
N PRO A 124 10.33 17.86 8.29
CA PRO A 124 10.82 16.53 7.98
C PRO A 124 12.15 16.26 8.72
N SER A 125 12.33 15.03 9.16
CA SER A 125 13.59 14.54 9.74
C SER A 125 14.67 14.37 8.66
N VAL A 126 15.88 13.97 9.06
CA VAL A 126 16.84 13.38 8.11
C VAL A 126 16.25 12.09 7.49
N ILE A 127 16.74 11.69 6.30
CA ILE A 127 16.36 10.41 5.69
C ILE A 127 17.04 9.28 6.46
N ALA A 128 16.26 8.30 6.89
CA ALA A 128 16.77 7.07 7.48
C ALA A 128 16.61 5.89 6.49
N ARG A 129 17.52 4.93 6.59
CA ARG A 129 17.56 3.75 5.71
C ARG A 129 17.61 2.48 6.53
N ASN A 130 16.76 1.52 6.18
CA ASN A 130 16.76 0.20 6.79
C ASN A 130 17.19 -0.87 5.79
N ALA A 131 17.87 -1.86 6.34
CA ALA A 131 18.28 -3.06 5.67
C ALA A 131 17.12 -4.06 5.42
N SER A 132 15.89 -3.70 5.79
CA SER A 132 14.69 -4.53 5.70
C SER A 132 13.48 -3.67 5.32
N CYS A 133 12.37 -4.31 4.96
CA CYS A 133 11.08 -3.65 4.83
C CYS A 133 10.66 -3.08 6.19
N MET A 134 10.52 -1.77 6.30
CA MET A 134 9.72 -1.21 7.38
C MET A 134 8.23 -1.51 7.10
N ARG A 135 7.58 -2.19 8.03
CA ARG A 135 6.15 -2.52 7.99
C ARG A 135 5.51 -2.21 9.35
N GLY A 136 4.23 -1.84 9.34
CA GLY A 136 3.53 -1.40 10.54
C GLY A 136 4.05 -0.06 11.05
N THR A 137 3.92 0.17 12.35
CA THR A 137 4.32 1.42 13.02
C THR A 137 5.84 1.54 13.20
N GLY A 138 6.57 0.42 13.31
CA GLY A 138 7.95 0.46 13.79
C GLY A 138 8.03 0.80 15.28
N ASP A 139 9.21 1.17 15.76
CA ASP A 139 9.44 1.57 17.15
C ASP A 139 9.36 3.10 17.32
N GLN A 140 9.21 3.57 18.57
CA GLN A 140 9.11 5.00 18.83
C GLN A 140 10.37 5.78 18.42
N LYS A 141 11.56 5.17 18.48
CA LYS A 141 12.81 5.84 18.07
C LYS A 141 12.87 6.10 16.56
N ASN A 142 12.13 5.34 15.73
CA ASN A 142 11.97 5.66 14.31
C ASN A 142 11.25 7.01 14.12
N TYR A 143 10.35 7.41 15.02
CA TYR A 143 9.65 8.69 14.97
C TYR A 143 10.46 9.82 15.60
N THR A 144 11.10 9.58 16.74
CA THR A 144 11.66 10.67 17.56
C THR A 144 13.17 10.87 17.37
N GLY A 145 13.91 9.81 17.06
CA GLY A 145 15.38 9.82 17.07
C GLY A 145 16.04 10.51 15.87
N LEU A 146 15.26 10.92 14.87
CA LEU A 146 15.76 11.52 13.62
C LEU A 146 15.70 13.06 13.62
N PHE A 147 15.29 13.67 14.73
CA PHE A 147 15.19 15.12 14.90
C PHE A 147 16.24 15.64 15.87
N THR A 148 16.59 16.92 15.71
CA THR A 148 17.16 17.72 16.81
C THR A 148 16.00 18.29 17.63
N TRP A 149 16.04 18.09 18.94
CA TRP A 149 14.99 18.50 19.89
C TRP A 149 15.42 19.73 20.69
#